data_AF-A0A5P9J4F4-F1
#
_entry.id   AF-A0A5P9J4F4-F1
#
_cell.length_a   1.000
_cell.length_b   1.000
_cell.length_c   1.000
_cell.angle_alpha   90.00
_cell.angle_beta   90.00
_cell.angle_gamma   90.00
#
_symmetry.space_group_name_H-M   'P 1'
#
loop_
_entity.id
_entity.type
_entity.pdbx_description
1 polymer ?
#
loop_
_entity_poly.entity_id
_entity_poly.type
_entity_poly.pdbx_seq_one_letter_code
_entity_poly.pdbx_strand_id
1 'polypeptide(L)'
;MIDFKRLLRNAGFITDQGLIDRKGAMAALGVSESTLDRWMRTNKPTPSATTLLESMAAGGIPQQGDWVGFMIGRDGRLHTPHGASYSPQELERVWLLMQSNRFKDRTIINLRREISQLHNLVHTRDKLREMGTELVNMADNWEFLNELAEVVTDDTGT
;
A
#
# COMPACT_ATOMS: atom_id res chain seq x y z
N MET A 1 -41.04 14.96 -6.02
CA MET A 1 -40.89 13.74 -5.19
C MET A 1 -39.78 12.90 -5.82
N ILE A 2 -38.73 12.57 -5.07
CA ILE A 2 -37.59 11.79 -5.61
C ILE A 2 -38.04 10.32 -5.74
N ASP A 3 -37.70 9.68 -6.86
CA ASP A 3 -37.93 8.25 -7.08
C ASP A 3 -37.10 7.41 -6.09
N PHE A 4 -37.74 6.47 -5.40
CA PHE A 4 -37.12 5.56 -4.43
C PHE A 4 -36.01 4.72 -5.05
N LYS A 5 -36.16 4.29 -6.32
CA LYS A 5 -35.07 3.58 -7.03
C LYS A 5 -33.85 4.47 -7.23
N ARG A 6 -34.08 5.77 -7.45
CA ARG A 6 -32.99 6.76 -7.55
C ARG A 6 -32.33 7.00 -6.20
N LEU A 7 -33.11 7.05 -5.11
CA LEU A 7 -32.56 7.16 -3.75
C LEU A 7 -31.66 5.96 -3.41
N LEU A 8 -32.08 4.74 -3.73
CA LEU A 8 -31.26 3.54 -3.52
C LEU A 8 -29.94 3.60 -4.28
N ARG A 9 -29.98 4.04 -5.54
CA ARG A 9 -28.77 4.22 -6.36
C ARG A 9 -27.85 5.30 -5.80
N ASN A 10 -28.42 6.44 -5.41
CA ASN A 10 -27.65 7.55 -4.85
C ASN A 10 -27.01 7.19 -3.49
N ALA A 11 -27.68 6.35 -2.70
CA ALA A 11 -27.15 5.81 -1.45
C ALA A 11 -26.11 4.70 -1.66
N GLY A 12 -25.79 4.33 -2.91
CA GLY A 12 -24.73 3.37 -3.24
C GLY A 12 -25.15 1.91 -3.29
N PHE A 13 -26.45 1.58 -3.23
CA PHE A 13 -26.93 0.20 -3.35
C PHE A 13 -26.97 -0.27 -4.80
N ILE A 14 -25.78 -0.38 -5.41
CA ILE A 14 -25.57 -0.78 -6.80
C ILE A 14 -24.59 -1.95 -6.82
N THR A 15 -24.95 -3.00 -7.54
CA THR A 15 -24.09 -4.14 -7.86
C THR A 15 -23.08 -3.79 -8.96
N ASP A 16 -22.03 -4.59 -9.15
CA ASP A 16 -21.05 -4.40 -10.23
C ASP A 16 -21.68 -4.34 -11.64
N GLN A 17 -22.89 -4.89 -11.80
CA GLN A 17 -23.66 -4.89 -13.05
C GLN A 17 -24.56 -3.66 -13.22
N GLY A 18 -24.51 -2.68 -12.31
CA GLY A 18 -25.35 -1.48 -12.34
C GLY A 18 -26.81 -1.71 -11.89
N LEU A 19 -27.13 -2.93 -11.42
CA LEU A 19 -28.45 -3.26 -10.87
C LEU A 19 -28.50 -2.89 -9.38
N ILE A 20 -29.72 -2.68 -8.85
CA ILE A 20 -29.90 -2.37 -7.43
C ILE A 20 -29.47 -3.59 -6.59
N ASP A 21 -28.56 -3.39 -5.64
CA ASP A 21 -28.21 -4.41 -4.65
C ASP A 21 -29.33 -4.53 -3.62
N ARG A 22 -30.24 -5.47 -3.87
CA ARG A 22 -31.41 -5.74 -3.02
C ARG A 22 -31.00 -6.24 -1.64
N LYS A 23 -29.97 -7.07 -1.57
CA LYS A 23 -29.54 -7.69 -0.31
C LYS A 23 -28.92 -6.65 0.62
N GLY A 24 -28.03 -5.82 0.07
CA GLY A 24 -27.46 -4.68 0.80
C GLY A 24 -28.53 -3.67 1.23
N ALA A 25 -29.46 -3.32 0.33
CA ALA A 25 -30.55 -2.39 0.64
C ALA A 25 -31.48 -2.92 1.75
N MET A 26 -31.83 -4.21 1.72
CA MET A 26 -32.64 -4.85 2.76
C MET A 26 -31.94 -4.83 4.12
N ALA A 27 -30.65 -5.15 4.16
CA ALA A 27 -29.87 -5.16 5.40
C ALA A 27 -29.71 -3.75 5.98
N ALA A 28 -29.48 -2.74 5.14
CA ALA A 28 -29.35 -1.35 5.57
C ALA A 28 -30.69 -0.77 6.08
N LEU A 29 -31.80 -1.08 5.40
CA LEU A 29 -33.12 -0.58 5.76
C LEU A 29 -33.82 -1.41 6.84
N GLY A 30 -33.33 -2.62 7.13
CA GLY A 30 -33.95 -3.55 8.09
C GLY A 30 -35.31 -4.06 7.63
N VAL A 31 -35.50 -4.28 6.32
CA VAL A 31 -36.81 -4.65 5.73
C VAL A 31 -36.77 -6.00 5.02
N SER A 32 -37.93 -6.63 4.92
CA SER A 32 -38.13 -7.84 4.12
C SER A 32 -38.06 -7.54 2.62
N GLU A 33 -37.76 -8.56 1.83
CA GLU A 33 -37.78 -8.47 0.36
C GLU A 33 -39.15 -8.02 -0.17
N SER A 34 -40.25 -8.56 0.36
CA SER A 34 -41.61 -8.18 -0.01
C SER A 34 -41.91 -6.69 0.23
N THR A 35 -41.35 -6.13 1.30
CA THR A 35 -41.49 -4.71 1.63
C THR A 35 -40.68 -3.85 0.67
N LEU A 36 -39.44 -4.25 0.38
CA LEU A 36 -38.60 -3.56 -0.61
C LEU A 36 -39.25 -3.55 -1.99
N ASP A 37 -39.77 -4.69 -2.45
CA ASP A 37 -40.47 -4.79 -3.75
C ASP A 37 -41.72 -3.92 -3.80
N ARG A 38 -42.52 -3.94 -2.73
CA ARG A 38 -43.68 -3.06 -2.64
C ARG A 38 -43.25 -1.61 -2.79
N TRP A 39 -42.23 -1.16 -2.05
CA TRP A 39 -41.73 0.21 -2.10
C TRP A 39 -41.17 0.60 -3.46
N MET A 40 -40.40 -0.27 -4.11
CA MET A 40 -39.88 -0.04 -5.46
C MET A 40 -40.97 0.03 -6.52
N ARG A 41 -42.08 -0.69 -6.34
CA ARG A 41 -43.23 -0.67 -7.25
C ARG A 41 -44.14 0.53 -7.03
N THR A 42 -44.43 0.86 -5.76
CA THR A 42 -45.39 1.90 -5.42
C THR A 42 -44.74 3.27 -5.22
N ASN A 43 -43.42 3.35 -5.18
CA ASN A 43 -42.64 4.54 -4.85
C ASN A 43 -43.09 5.21 -3.52
N LYS A 44 -43.43 4.36 -2.53
CA LYS A 44 -43.94 4.79 -1.21
C LYS A 44 -43.17 4.15 -0.05
N PRO A 45 -41.87 4.41 0.09
CA PRO A 45 -41.11 4.05 1.29
C PRO A 45 -41.63 4.79 2.53
N THR A 46 -41.29 4.29 3.72
CA THR A 46 -41.55 5.04 4.96
C THR A 46 -40.66 6.29 5.04
N PRO A 47 -41.11 7.37 5.70
CA PRO A 47 -40.30 8.59 5.84
C PRO A 47 -38.93 8.35 6.49
N SER A 48 -38.87 7.44 7.46
CA SER A 48 -37.59 7.06 8.11
C SER A 48 -36.62 6.41 7.11
N ALA A 49 -37.10 5.54 6.22
CA ALA A 49 -36.27 4.93 5.19
C ALA A 49 -35.75 5.96 4.18
N THR A 50 -36.58 6.95 3.80
CA THR A 50 -36.12 8.03 2.91
C THR A 50 -35.06 8.89 3.55
N THR A 51 -35.24 9.30 4.81
CA THR A 51 -34.25 10.10 5.54
C THR A 51 -32.94 9.35 5.71
N LEU A 52 -33.00 8.05 5.98
CA LEU A 52 -31.80 7.21 6.05
C LEU A 52 -31.06 7.18 4.70
N LEU A 53 -31.77 6.90 3.60
CA LEU A 53 -31.15 6.86 2.26
C LEU A 53 -30.58 8.22 1.83
N GLU A 54 -31.27 9.32 2.15
CA GLU A 54 -30.78 10.67 1.90
C GLU A 54 -29.52 10.96 2.72
N SER A 55 -29.49 10.55 3.99
CA SER A 55 -28.31 10.70 4.82
C SER A 55 -27.12 9.89 4.29
N MET A 56 -27.34 8.67 3.81
CA MET A 56 -26.31 7.83 3.21
C MET A 56 -25.82 8.41 1.88
N ALA A 57 -26.73 8.89 1.03
CA ALA A 57 -26.39 9.59 -0.21
C ALA A 57 -25.62 10.90 0.03
N ALA A 58 -25.85 11.56 1.16
CA ALA A 58 -25.11 12.74 1.59
C ALA A 58 -23.76 12.41 2.25
N GLY A 59 -23.37 11.13 2.32
CA GLY A 59 -22.11 10.70 2.93
C GLY A 59 -22.17 10.48 4.44
N GLY A 60 -23.36 10.24 5.00
CA GLY A 60 -23.54 9.84 6.39
C GLY A 60 -22.81 8.54 6.72
N ILE A 61 -22.25 8.46 7.93
CA ILE A 61 -21.47 7.30 8.37
C ILE A 61 -22.41 6.11 8.62
N PRO A 62 -22.25 4.97 7.91
CA PRO A 62 -23.09 3.79 8.12
C PRO A 62 -22.83 3.21 9.52
N GLN A 63 -23.87 2.88 10.27
CA GLN A 63 -23.74 2.31 11.62
C GLN A 63 -23.62 0.77 11.60
N GLN A 64 -22.90 0.23 10.61
CA GLN A 64 -22.75 -1.21 10.39
C GLN A 64 -21.28 -1.52 10.07
N GLY A 65 -20.82 -2.74 10.40
CA GLY A 65 -19.43 -3.16 10.16
C GLY A 65 -18.40 -2.37 10.98
N ASP A 66 -17.28 -2.00 10.36
CA ASP A 66 -16.16 -1.30 11.00
C ASP A 66 -16.51 0.12 11.50
N TRP A 67 -17.65 0.66 11.05
CA TRP A 67 -18.12 2.01 11.39
C TRP A 67 -19.08 2.04 12.58
N VAL A 68 -19.39 0.89 13.20
CA VAL A 68 -20.27 0.82 14.37
C VAL A 68 -19.74 1.70 15.49
N GLY A 69 -20.56 2.64 15.96
CA GLY A 69 -20.25 3.56 17.06
C GLY A 69 -19.41 4.77 16.65
N PHE A 70 -19.03 4.89 15.38
CA PHE A 70 -18.47 6.14 14.86
C PHE A 70 -19.59 7.10 14.53
N MET A 71 -19.46 8.37 14.92
CA MET A 71 -20.48 9.37 14.63
C MET A 71 -19.88 10.74 14.37
N ILE A 72 -20.50 11.52 13.50
CA ILE A 72 -20.18 12.94 13.37
C ILE A 72 -21.03 13.70 14.39
N GLY A 73 -20.37 14.33 15.36
CA GLY A 73 -21.04 15.11 16.38
C GLY A 73 -21.56 16.44 15.82
N ARG A 74 -22.41 17.12 16.60
CA ARG A 74 -22.89 18.47 16.23
C ARG A 74 -21.77 19.50 16.14
N ASP A 75 -20.64 19.22 16.76
CA ASP A 75 -19.39 19.97 16.70
C ASP A 75 -18.60 19.76 15.39
N GLY A 76 -19.10 18.91 14.48
CA GLY A 76 -18.44 18.60 13.22
C GLY A 76 -17.20 17.71 13.37
N ARG A 77 -17.01 17.07 14.53
CA ARG A 77 -15.90 16.15 14.80
C ARG A 77 -16.34 14.70 14.58
N LEU A 78 -15.43 13.85 14.13
CA LEU A 78 -15.62 12.40 14.09
C LEU A 78 -15.36 11.83 15.48
N HIS A 79 -16.40 11.38 16.17
CA HIS A 79 -16.31 10.66 17.43
C HIS A 79 -16.16 9.17 17.16
N THR A 80 -15.31 8.53 17.93
CA THR A 80 -15.03 7.10 17.87
C THR A 80 -15.73 6.36 19.01
N PRO A 81 -15.95 5.03 18.87
CA PRO A 81 -16.57 4.22 19.91
C PRO A 81 -15.82 4.25 21.25
N HIS A 82 -14.51 4.52 21.19
CA HIS A 82 -13.60 4.53 22.35
C HIS A 82 -13.51 5.89 23.04
N GLY A 83 -14.33 6.87 22.64
CA GLY A 83 -14.41 8.19 23.26
C GLY A 83 -13.42 9.23 22.72
N ALA A 84 -12.56 8.88 21.76
CA ALA A 84 -11.71 9.85 21.06
C ALA A 84 -12.53 10.62 20.01
N SER A 85 -12.17 11.88 19.75
CA SER A 85 -12.77 12.68 18.67
C SER A 85 -11.72 13.37 17.83
N TYR A 86 -11.94 13.38 16.51
CA TYR A 86 -10.99 13.92 15.53
C TYR A 86 -11.65 15.01 14.68
N SER A 87 -10.95 16.13 14.50
CA SER A 87 -11.32 17.14 13.52
C SER A 87 -10.96 16.67 12.10
N PRO A 88 -11.59 17.24 11.06
CA PRO A 88 -11.20 16.98 9.68
C PRO A 88 -9.71 17.25 9.42
N GLN A 89 -9.14 18.33 9.99
CA GLN A 89 -7.73 18.65 9.81
C GLN A 89 -6.81 17.63 10.49
N GLU A 90 -7.21 17.06 11.63
CA GLU A 90 -6.47 16.00 12.30
C GLU A 90 -6.45 14.72 11.45
N LEU A 91 -7.59 14.36 10.85
CA LEU A 91 -7.69 13.22 9.93
C LEU A 91 -6.82 13.42 8.68
N GLU A 92 -6.84 14.60 8.08
CA GLU A 92 -6.01 14.94 6.92
C GLU A 92 -4.51 14.85 7.24
N ARG A 93 -4.10 15.35 8.42
CA ARG A 93 -2.70 15.24 8.88
C ARG A 93 -2.27 13.78 9.01
N VAL A 94 -3.12 12.91 9.56
CA VAL A 94 -2.82 11.47 9.66
C VAL A 94 -2.61 10.87 8.28
N TRP A 95 -3.44 11.23 7.30
CA TRP A 95 -3.27 10.78 5.92
C TRP A 95 -1.93 11.25 5.31
N LEU A 96 -1.60 12.53 5.46
CA LEU A 96 -0.33 13.10 4.99
C LEU A 96 0.89 12.43 5.65
N LEU A 97 0.83 12.17 6.96
CA LEU A 97 1.87 11.46 7.68
C LEU A 97 2.05 10.03 7.16
N MET A 98 0.95 9.33 6.89
CA MET A 98 1.01 7.98 6.32
C MET A 98 1.65 7.98 4.92
N GLN A 99 1.34 8.97 4.08
CA GLN A 99 2.01 9.11 2.77
C GLN A 99 3.50 9.43 2.91
N SER A 100 3.86 10.33 3.84
CA SER A 100 5.26 10.67 4.12
C SER A 100 6.07 9.45 4.58
N ASN A 101 5.51 8.63 5.48
CA ASN A 101 6.16 7.40 5.93
C ASN A 101 6.35 6.41 4.78
N ARG A 102 5.32 6.19 3.94
CA ARG A 102 5.45 5.31 2.77
C ARG A 102 6.54 5.77 1.81
N PHE A 103 6.71 7.08 1.63
CA PHE A 103 7.80 7.63 0.82
C PHE A 103 9.16 7.34 1.47
N LYS A 104 9.31 7.62 2.76
CA LYS A 104 10.55 7.34 3.51
C LYS A 104 10.93 5.87 3.48
N ASP A 105 9.97 4.97 3.65
CA ASP A 105 10.20 3.52 3.60
C ASP A 105 10.76 3.09 2.23
N ARG A 106 10.22 3.65 1.14
CA ARG A 106 10.74 3.41 -0.21
C ARG A 106 12.16 3.93 -0.37
N THR A 107 12.46 5.13 0.14
CA THR A 107 13.81 5.70 0.12
C THR A 107 14.79 4.82 0.91
N ILE A 108 14.40 4.33 2.09
CA ILE A 108 15.22 3.43 2.91
C ILE A 108 15.54 2.14 2.14
N ILE A 109 14.55 1.55 1.46
CA ILE A 109 14.76 0.34 0.66
C ILE A 109 15.74 0.60 -0.49
N ASN A 110 15.61 1.73 -1.19
CA ASN A 110 16.52 2.08 -2.28
C ASN A 110 17.96 2.32 -1.78
N LEU A 111 18.12 3.09 -0.70
CA LEU A 111 19.44 3.33 -0.09
C LEU A 111 20.09 2.03 0.39
N ARG A 112 19.33 1.10 0.96
CA ARG A 112 19.85 -0.23 1.34
C ARG A 112 20.34 -1.03 0.14
N ARG A 113 19.64 -0.93 -1.00
CA ARG A 113 20.06 -1.56 -2.26
C ARG A 113 21.37 -0.94 -2.77
N GLU A 114 21.48 0.38 -2.76
CA GLU A 114 22.70 1.10 -3.17
C GLU A 114 23.89 0.74 -2.29
N ILE A 115 23.71 0.72 -0.96
CA ILE A 115 24.75 0.27 -0.02
C ILE A 115 25.21 -1.15 -0.33
N SER A 116 24.26 -2.06 -0.61
CA SER A 116 24.60 -3.44 -0.96
C SER A 116 25.39 -3.53 -2.27
N GLN A 117 25.02 -2.72 -3.27
CA GLN A 117 25.77 -2.64 -4.54
C GLN A 117 27.18 -2.10 -4.34
N LEU A 118 27.34 -1.03 -3.57
CA LEU A 118 28.66 -0.47 -3.24
C LEU A 118 29.53 -1.49 -2.49
N HIS A 119 28.95 -2.22 -1.54
CA HIS A 119 29.67 -3.27 -0.82
C HIS A 119 30.16 -4.37 -1.78
N ASN A 120 29.34 -4.80 -2.73
CA ASN A 120 29.74 -5.77 -3.75
C ASN A 120 30.85 -5.23 -4.67
N LEU A 121 30.80 -3.96 -5.04
CA LEU A 121 31.85 -3.33 -5.86
C LEU A 121 33.18 -3.26 -5.11
N VAL A 122 33.16 -2.87 -3.83
CA VAL A 122 34.36 -2.85 -2.98
C VAL A 122 34.95 -4.25 -2.86
N HIS A 123 34.12 -5.26 -2.59
CA HIS A 123 34.57 -6.65 -2.51
C HIS A 123 35.17 -7.14 -3.84
N THR A 124 34.56 -6.78 -4.97
CA THR A 124 35.08 -7.12 -6.30
C THR A 124 36.42 -6.46 -6.57
N ARG A 125 36.59 -5.19 -6.19
CA ARG A 125 37.86 -4.47 -6.28
C ARG A 125 38.95 -5.16 -5.45
N ASP A 126 38.63 -5.55 -4.22
CA ASP A 126 39.60 -6.20 -3.33
C ASP A 126 40.05 -7.55 -3.90
N LYS A 127 39.11 -8.33 -4.46
CA LYS A 127 39.43 -9.57 -5.18
C LYS A 127 40.28 -9.33 -6.43
N LEU A 128 40.01 -8.28 -7.20
CA LEU A 128 40.85 -7.91 -8.35
C LEU A 128 42.27 -7.53 -7.91
N ARG A 129 42.41 -6.86 -6.77
CA ARG A 129 43.71 -6.53 -6.20
C ARG A 129 44.49 -7.77 -5.79
N GLU A 130 43.84 -8.73 -5.12
CA GLU A 130 44.46 -10.02 -4.77
C GLU A 130 44.94 -10.77 -6.01
N MET A 131 44.09 -10.93 -7.03
CA MET A 131 44.48 -11.56 -8.29
C MET A 131 45.64 -10.81 -8.96
N GLY A 132 45.64 -9.46 -8.91
CA GLY A 132 46.75 -8.66 -9.41
C GLY A 132 48.06 -8.95 -8.68
N THR A 133 48.03 -9.08 -7.34
CA THR A 133 49.22 -9.45 -6.56
C THR A 133 49.70 -10.87 -6.84
N GLU A 134 48.78 -11.81 -7.05
CA GLU A 134 49.13 -13.18 -7.44
C GLU A 134 49.83 -13.23 -8.81
N LEU A 135 49.33 -12.46 -9.78
CA LEU A 135 49.94 -12.37 -11.11
C LEU A 135 51.34 -11.77 -11.08
N VAL A 136 51.57 -10.72 -10.28
CA VAL A 136 52.91 -10.14 -10.08
C VAL A 136 53.86 -11.19 -9.50
N ASN A 137 53.44 -11.87 -8.42
CA ASN A 137 54.26 -12.92 -7.82
C ASN A 137 54.58 -14.08 -8.79
N MET A 138 53.63 -14.44 -9.67
CA MET A 138 53.85 -15.46 -10.70
C MET A 138 54.86 -14.99 -11.75
N ALA A 139 54.78 -13.71 -12.17
CA ALA A 139 55.72 -13.13 -13.12
C ALA A 139 57.14 -13.07 -12.54
N ASP A 140 57.29 -12.58 -11.31
CA ASP A 140 58.59 -12.50 -10.62
C ASP A 140 59.23 -13.89 -10.48
N ASN A 141 58.44 -14.90 -10.11
CA ASN A 141 58.93 -16.27 -10.00
C ASN A 141 59.29 -16.89 -11.37
N TRP A 142 58.58 -16.52 -12.44
CA TRP A 142 58.91 -16.95 -13.80
C TRP A 142 60.22 -16.33 -14.29
N GLU A 143 60.43 -15.04 -14.04
CA GLU A 143 61.66 -14.33 -14.37
C GLU A 143 62.86 -14.95 -13.64
N PHE A 144 62.72 -15.23 -12.34
CA PHE A 144 63.71 -15.95 -11.55
C PHE A 144 64.05 -17.35 -12.10
N LEU A 145 63.03 -18.13 -12.50
CA LEU A 145 63.24 -19.46 -13.07
C LEU A 145 63.96 -19.41 -14.43
N ASN A 146 63.68 -18.38 -15.24
CA ASN A 146 64.38 -18.15 -16.50
C ASN A 146 65.85 -17.77 -16.28
N GLU A 147 66.13 -16.88 -15.32
CA GLU A 147 67.51 -16.51 -14.95
C GLU A 147 68.30 -17.73 -14.44
N LEU A 148 67.69 -18.59 -13.62
CA LEU A 148 68.32 -19.85 -13.19
C LEU A 148 68.59 -20.81 -14.35
N ALA A 149 67.70 -20.88 -15.34
CA ALA A 149 67.88 -21.73 -16.52
C ALA A 149 69.06 -21.24 -17.38
N GLU A 150 69.21 -19.93 -17.58
CA GLU A 150 70.36 -19.36 -18.30
C GLU A 150 71.69 -19.66 -17.60
N VAL A 151 71.76 -19.51 -16.27
CA VAL A 151 72.97 -19.80 -15.48
C VAL A 151 73.35 -21.29 -15.55
N VAL A 152 72.38 -22.21 -15.51
CA VAL A 152 72.64 -23.66 -15.62
C VAL A 152 73.10 -24.05 -17.03
N THR A 153 72.64 -23.35 -18.07
CA THR A 153 73.11 -23.61 -19.44
C THR A 153 74.54 -23.10 -19.69
N ASP A 154 74.98 -22.04 -19.01
CA ASP A 154 76.36 -21.53 -19.11
C ASP A 154 77.37 -22.43 -18.37
N ASP A 155 76.99 -23.04 -17.26
CA ASP A 155 77.88 -23.89 -16.43
C ASP A 155 78.11 -25.32 -17.00
N THR A 156 77.35 -25.71 -18.03
CA THR A 156 77.52 -27.01 -18.74
C THR A 156 78.33 -26.91 -20.03
N GLY A 157 78.83 -25.70 -20.36
CA GLY A 157 79.66 -25.41 -21.53
C GLY A 157 81.14 -25.21 -21.19
N THR A 158 81.80 -26.21 -20.59
CA THR A 158 83.28 -26.36 -20.59
C THR A 158 83.67 -27.80 -20.90
#